data_AF-A0A934IT32-F1
#
_entry.id   AF-A0A934IT32-F1
#
_cell.length_a   1.000
_cell.length_b   1.000
_cell.length_c   1.000
_cell.angle_alpha   90.00
_cell.angle_beta   90.00
_cell.angle_gamma   90.00
#
_symmetry.space_group_name_H-M   'P 1'
#
loop_
_entity.id
_entity.type
_entity.pdbx_description
1 polymer ?
#
loop_
_entity_poly.entity_id
_entity_poly.type
_entity_poly.pdbx_seq_one_letter_code
_entity_poly.pdbx_strand_id
1 'polypeptide(L)'
;MRRVALWAAGYAARALPVFERQHPGDPGPRDAVAAGRAFAEGATRDKALRTAAWAAHKAAGRAPDALAKHAARAAMLTAAVAYTHTDLTEGDQGISQAQHLLGPVVYAAMALGAEDLLDQAVADAPPELIRLLLLFPPQPGGRTQLKQLFQKLDAALRAGGAR
;
A
#
# COMPACT_ATOMS: atom_id res chain seq x y z
N MET A 1 -12.33 2.71 -3.50
CA MET A 1 -10.95 2.41 -3.96
C MET A 1 -10.22 3.60 -4.59
N ARG A 2 -10.80 4.39 -5.52
CA ARG A 2 -10.05 5.46 -6.23
C ARG A 2 -9.35 6.49 -5.32
N ARG A 3 -10.06 7.08 -4.34
CA ARG A 3 -9.42 8.01 -3.37
C ARG A 3 -8.30 7.36 -2.55
N VAL A 4 -8.49 6.09 -2.16
CA VAL A 4 -7.47 5.31 -1.46
C VAL A 4 -6.26 5.06 -2.34
N ALA A 5 -6.45 4.80 -3.63
CA ALA A 5 -5.35 4.64 -4.58
C ALA A 5 -4.54 5.94 -4.77
N LEU A 6 -5.20 7.11 -4.79
CA LEU A 6 -4.51 8.40 -4.85
C LEU A 6 -3.65 8.64 -3.61
N TRP A 7 -4.25 8.43 -2.44
CA TRP A 7 -3.57 8.52 -1.15
C TRP A 7 -2.36 7.58 -1.10
N ALA A 8 -2.57 6.29 -1.41
CA ALA A 8 -1.52 5.28 -1.49
C ALA A 8 -0.38 5.67 -2.44
N ALA A 9 -0.72 6.19 -3.63
CA ALA A 9 0.26 6.63 -4.62
C ALA A 9 1.14 7.77 -4.09
N GLY A 10 0.58 8.69 -3.30
CA GLY A 10 1.34 9.76 -2.65
C GLY A 10 2.44 9.23 -1.71
N TYR A 11 2.16 8.17 -0.96
CA TYR A 11 3.12 7.54 -0.05
C TYR A 11 4.11 6.63 -0.77
N ALA A 12 3.63 5.77 -1.66
CA ALA A 12 4.50 4.86 -2.42
C ALA A 12 5.49 5.62 -3.31
N ALA A 13 5.08 6.77 -3.89
CA ALA A 13 5.97 7.62 -4.69
C ALA A 13 7.21 8.09 -3.92
N ARG A 14 7.08 8.37 -2.61
CA ARG A 14 8.21 8.81 -1.76
C ARG A 14 9.27 7.72 -1.61
N ALA A 15 8.88 6.46 -1.69
CA ALA A 15 9.76 5.31 -1.58
C ALA A 15 10.40 4.91 -2.93
N LEU A 16 9.89 5.37 -4.08
CA LEU A 16 10.43 5.01 -5.40
C LEU A 16 11.94 5.25 -5.55
N PRO A 17 12.52 6.38 -5.09
CA PRO A 17 13.96 6.62 -5.20
C PRO A 17 14.81 5.54 -4.51
N VAL A 18 14.28 4.86 -3.48
CA VAL A 18 14.98 3.77 -2.79
C VAL A 18 15.22 2.59 -3.74
N PHE A 19 14.20 2.22 -4.50
CA PHE A 19 14.30 1.14 -5.49
C PHE A 19 15.11 1.59 -6.71
N GLU A 20 14.83 2.79 -7.25
CA GLU A 20 15.41 3.28 -8.49
C GLU A 20 16.92 3.49 -8.42
N ARG A 21 17.48 3.80 -7.23
CA ARG A 21 18.93 3.86 -7.03
C ARG A 21 19.63 2.52 -7.24
N GLN A 22 18.95 1.41 -6.95
CA GLN A 22 19.51 0.06 -7.06
C GLN A 22 19.18 -0.60 -8.40
N HIS A 23 18.04 -0.24 -8.99
CA HIS A 23 17.54 -0.78 -10.25
C HIS A 23 17.04 0.32 -11.19
N PRO A 24 17.92 1.22 -11.66
CA PRO A 24 17.50 2.35 -12.49
C PRO A 24 16.86 1.94 -13.83
N GLY A 25 17.13 0.72 -14.30
CA GLY A 25 16.60 0.16 -15.54
C GLY A 25 15.29 -0.64 -15.41
N ASP A 26 14.76 -0.83 -14.20
CA ASP A 26 13.49 -1.55 -13.99
C ASP A 26 12.37 -0.53 -13.68
N PRO A 27 11.48 -0.21 -14.64
CA PRO A 27 10.42 0.78 -14.43
C PRO A 27 9.24 0.23 -13.62
N GLY A 28 9.22 -1.08 -13.30
CA GLY A 28 8.05 -1.77 -12.75
C GLY A 28 7.38 -1.07 -11.55
N PRO A 29 8.13 -0.68 -10.50
CA PRO A 29 7.57 0.07 -9.38
C PRO A 29 7.01 1.44 -9.77
N ARG A 30 7.72 2.21 -10.61
CA ARG A 30 7.24 3.52 -11.07
C ARG A 30 5.96 3.39 -11.88
N ASP A 31 5.89 2.40 -12.77
CA ASP A 31 4.73 2.11 -13.58
C ASP A 31 3.53 1.68 -12.73
N ALA A 32 3.75 0.91 -11.66
CA ALA A 32 2.67 0.54 -10.72
C ALA A 32 2.10 1.74 -9.97
N VAL A 33 2.93 2.67 -9.51
CA VAL A 33 2.47 3.92 -8.88
C VAL A 33 1.71 4.77 -9.90
N ALA A 34 2.23 4.91 -11.11
CA ALA A 34 1.57 5.66 -12.19
C ALA A 34 0.21 5.05 -12.56
N ALA A 35 0.13 3.73 -12.70
CA ALA A 35 -1.12 3.03 -12.97
C ALA A 35 -2.14 3.19 -11.83
N GLY A 36 -1.70 3.13 -10.58
CA GLY A 36 -2.55 3.40 -9.42
C GLY A 36 -3.10 4.83 -9.41
N ARG A 37 -2.27 5.82 -9.78
CA ARG A 37 -2.70 7.21 -9.95
C ARG A 37 -3.70 7.38 -11.11
N ALA A 38 -3.44 6.77 -12.26
CA ALA A 38 -4.38 6.79 -13.39
C ALA A 38 -5.72 6.15 -13.00
N PHE A 39 -5.71 5.05 -12.23
CA PHE A 39 -6.92 4.48 -11.66
C PHE A 39 -7.58 5.44 -10.65
N ALA A 40 -6.84 6.23 -9.88
CA ALA A 40 -7.48 7.25 -9.05
C ALA A 40 -8.20 8.34 -9.89
N GLU A 41 -7.63 8.69 -11.04
CA GLU A 41 -8.07 9.77 -11.92
C GLU A 41 -9.19 9.38 -12.90
N GLY A 42 -9.60 8.11 -12.93
CA GLY A 42 -10.77 7.67 -13.69
C GLY A 42 -10.53 6.49 -14.63
N ALA A 43 -9.26 6.09 -14.83
CA ALA A 43 -8.93 4.95 -15.69
C ALA A 43 -9.64 3.66 -15.21
N THR A 44 -9.92 2.76 -16.15
CA THR A 44 -10.60 1.50 -15.89
C THR A 44 -9.74 0.57 -15.02
N ARG A 45 -10.40 -0.21 -14.15
CA ARG A 45 -9.75 -1.34 -13.49
C ARG A 45 -9.58 -2.47 -14.50
N ASP A 46 -8.45 -2.50 -15.17
CA ASP A 46 -8.20 -3.40 -16.29
C ASP A 46 -6.89 -4.19 -16.19
N LYS A 47 -6.59 -4.95 -17.26
CA LYS A 47 -5.39 -5.76 -17.38
C LYS A 47 -4.11 -4.94 -17.27
N ALA A 48 -4.08 -3.69 -17.73
CA ALA A 48 -2.87 -2.85 -17.66
C ALA A 48 -2.52 -2.54 -16.20
N LEU A 49 -3.51 -2.19 -15.38
CA LEU A 49 -3.31 -2.00 -13.94
C LEU A 49 -2.80 -3.27 -13.25
N ARG A 50 -3.36 -4.44 -13.60
CA ARG A 50 -2.90 -5.73 -13.05
C ARG A 50 -1.46 -6.05 -13.48
N THR A 51 -1.14 -5.80 -14.75
CA THR A 51 0.21 -6.01 -15.30
C THR A 51 1.23 -5.13 -14.59
N ALA A 52 0.91 -3.85 -14.33
CA ALA A 52 1.79 -2.95 -13.60
C ALA A 52 2.03 -3.43 -12.15
N ALA A 53 0.97 -3.84 -11.44
CA ALA A 53 1.12 -4.45 -10.12
C ALA A 53 2.05 -5.68 -10.15
N TRP A 54 1.89 -6.56 -11.13
CA TRP A 54 2.73 -7.75 -11.28
C TRP A 54 4.18 -7.43 -11.65
N ALA A 55 4.42 -6.39 -12.46
CA ALA A 55 5.76 -5.90 -12.75
C ALA A 55 6.47 -5.44 -11.47
N ALA A 56 5.82 -4.62 -10.65
CA ALA A 56 6.35 -4.21 -9.34
C ALA A 56 6.56 -5.39 -8.38
N HIS A 57 5.67 -6.40 -8.40
CA HIS A 57 5.85 -7.62 -7.61
C HIS A 57 7.13 -8.39 -8.02
N LYS A 58 7.35 -8.57 -9.32
CA LYS A 58 8.57 -9.20 -9.84
C LYS A 58 9.82 -8.39 -9.51
N ALA A 59 9.74 -7.07 -9.62
CA ALA A 59 10.81 -6.15 -9.25
C ALA A 59 11.17 -6.30 -7.76
N ALA A 60 10.18 -6.39 -6.87
CA ALA A 60 10.40 -6.67 -5.45
C ALA A 60 11.10 -8.02 -5.21
N GLY A 61 10.82 -9.04 -6.03
CA GLY A 61 11.48 -10.34 -5.97
C GLY A 61 12.95 -10.32 -6.41
N ARG A 62 13.32 -9.37 -7.28
CA ARG A 62 14.69 -9.20 -7.81
C ARG A 62 15.56 -8.23 -7.00
N ALA A 63 14.94 -7.44 -6.12
CA ALA A 63 15.64 -6.48 -5.27
C ALA A 63 16.67 -7.17 -4.35
N PRO A 64 17.95 -6.73 -4.33
CA PRO A 64 19.02 -7.37 -3.58
C PRO A 64 18.94 -7.06 -2.08
N ASP A 65 18.30 -5.95 -1.68
CA ASP A 65 18.10 -5.61 -0.29
C ASP A 65 16.64 -5.41 0.11
N ALA A 66 16.43 -5.34 1.43
CA ALA A 66 15.11 -5.23 2.03
C ALA A 66 14.44 -3.90 1.72
N LEU A 67 15.18 -2.78 1.66
CA LEU A 67 14.60 -1.45 1.48
C LEU A 67 14.04 -1.29 0.06
N ALA A 68 14.80 -1.71 -0.96
CA ALA A 68 14.30 -1.74 -2.34
C ALA A 68 13.12 -2.70 -2.50
N LYS A 69 13.17 -3.88 -1.86
CA LYS A 69 12.05 -4.83 -1.85
C LYS A 69 10.79 -4.21 -1.23
N HIS A 70 10.92 -3.44 -0.15
CA HIS A 70 9.80 -2.74 0.47
C HIS A 70 9.26 -1.62 -0.43
N ALA A 71 10.12 -0.80 -1.05
CA ALA A 71 9.69 0.23 -1.99
C ALA A 71 8.88 -0.35 -3.18
N ALA A 72 9.36 -1.44 -3.76
CA ALA A 72 8.64 -2.12 -4.84
C ALA A 72 7.31 -2.74 -4.37
N ARG A 73 7.23 -3.24 -3.13
CA ARG A 73 5.95 -3.71 -2.54
C ARG A 73 4.97 -2.58 -2.27
N ALA A 74 5.43 -1.40 -1.83
CA ALA A 74 4.58 -0.23 -1.66
C ALA A 74 3.94 0.18 -3.00
N ALA A 75 4.76 0.22 -4.06
CA ALA A 75 4.30 0.47 -5.42
C ALA A 75 3.30 -0.58 -5.93
N MET A 76 3.62 -1.87 -5.76
CA MET A 76 2.73 -2.98 -6.12
C MET A 76 1.36 -2.83 -5.47
N LEU A 77 1.32 -2.55 -4.16
CA LEU A 77 0.07 -2.47 -3.41
C LEU A 77 -0.76 -1.26 -3.79
N THR A 78 -0.14 -0.16 -4.23
CA THR A 78 -0.86 1.01 -4.76
C THR A 78 -1.76 0.63 -5.93
N ALA A 79 -1.27 -0.19 -6.86
CA ALA A 79 -2.09 -0.74 -7.94
C ALA A 79 -3.07 -1.83 -7.45
N ALA A 80 -2.69 -2.59 -6.41
CA ALA A 80 -3.51 -3.65 -5.83
C ALA A 80 -4.75 -3.13 -5.08
N VAL A 81 -4.79 -1.88 -4.61
CA VAL A 81 -5.96 -1.26 -3.95
C VAL A 81 -7.24 -1.43 -4.77
N ALA A 82 -7.16 -1.38 -6.11
CA ALA A 82 -8.32 -1.56 -6.99
C ALA A 82 -8.93 -2.98 -6.94
N TYR A 83 -8.18 -3.94 -6.41
CA TYR A 83 -8.53 -5.35 -6.31
C TYR A 83 -8.84 -5.78 -4.86
N THR A 84 -9.02 -4.84 -3.93
CA THR A 84 -9.53 -5.17 -2.61
C THR A 84 -10.96 -5.69 -2.71
N HIS A 85 -11.17 -6.91 -2.21
CA HIS A 85 -12.44 -7.63 -2.20
C HIS A 85 -13.23 -7.30 -0.93
N THR A 86 -14.31 -6.55 -1.06
CA THR A 86 -15.16 -6.14 0.08
C THR A 86 -16.19 -7.19 0.49
N ASP A 87 -16.22 -8.32 -0.22
CA ASP A 87 -17.00 -9.53 0.07
C ASP A 87 -16.19 -10.55 0.91
N LEU A 88 -14.87 -10.42 0.94
CA LEU A 88 -13.96 -11.27 1.72
C LEU A 88 -13.62 -10.59 3.05
N THR A 89 -14.59 -10.49 3.95
CA THR A 89 -14.51 -9.68 5.17
C THR A 89 -14.11 -10.44 6.43
N GLU A 90 -13.97 -11.76 6.36
CA GLU A 90 -13.78 -12.61 7.55
C GLU A 90 -12.39 -13.27 7.59
N GLY A 91 -11.93 -13.57 8.81
CA GLY A 91 -10.71 -14.32 9.07
C GLY A 91 -9.46 -13.77 8.38
N ASP A 92 -8.55 -14.67 8.01
CA ASP A 92 -7.27 -14.33 7.37
C ASP A 92 -7.43 -13.66 6.00
N GLN A 93 -8.52 -13.97 5.28
CA GLN A 93 -8.83 -13.32 4.01
C GLN A 93 -9.16 -11.84 4.21
N GLY A 94 -10.02 -11.52 5.18
CA GLY A 94 -10.33 -10.13 5.54
C GLY A 94 -9.11 -9.36 6.03
N ILE A 95 -8.27 -9.99 6.87
CA ILE A 95 -7.00 -9.41 7.31
C ILE A 95 -6.11 -9.06 6.10
N SER A 96 -6.01 -9.96 5.12
CA SER A 96 -5.23 -9.77 3.90
C SER A 96 -5.82 -8.66 3.00
N GLN A 97 -7.14 -8.53 2.93
CA GLN A 97 -7.78 -7.44 2.17
C GLN A 97 -7.50 -6.07 2.79
N ALA A 98 -7.51 -5.95 4.12
CA ALA A 98 -7.09 -4.74 4.80
C ALA A 98 -5.60 -4.42 4.54
N GLN A 99 -4.73 -5.43 4.40
CA GLN A 99 -3.33 -5.21 4.05
C GLN A 99 -3.13 -4.62 2.65
N HIS A 100 -4.05 -4.85 1.70
CA HIS A 100 -4.01 -4.13 0.41
C HIS A 100 -4.20 -2.63 0.58
N LEU A 101 -5.01 -2.21 1.56
CA LEU A 101 -5.31 -0.81 1.82
C LEU A 101 -4.19 -0.12 2.60
N LEU A 102 -3.67 -0.80 3.63
CA LEU A 102 -2.66 -0.26 4.55
C LEU A 102 -1.24 -0.36 4.01
N GLY A 103 -0.98 -1.40 3.23
CA GLY A 103 0.36 -1.81 2.84
C GLY A 103 1.16 -0.78 2.02
N PRO A 104 0.58 0.04 1.13
CA PRO A 104 1.33 1.09 0.45
C PRO A 104 2.11 2.00 1.42
N VAL A 105 1.48 2.42 2.52
CA VAL A 105 2.10 3.27 3.55
C VAL A 105 3.08 2.48 4.40
N VAL A 106 2.67 1.30 4.88
CA VAL A 106 3.53 0.47 5.75
C VAL A 106 4.84 0.10 5.05
N TYR A 107 4.77 -0.32 3.79
CA TYR A 107 5.97 -0.66 3.03
C TYR A 107 6.78 0.57 2.61
N ALA A 108 6.15 1.73 2.38
CA ALA A 108 6.90 2.98 2.16
C ALA A 108 7.68 3.39 3.42
N ALA A 109 7.08 3.30 4.61
CA ALA A 109 7.73 3.57 5.88
C ALA A 109 8.93 2.62 6.10
N MET A 110 8.75 1.31 5.84
CA MET A 110 9.84 0.33 5.91
C MET A 110 10.97 0.61 4.93
N ALA A 111 10.66 1.05 3.71
CA ALA A 111 11.67 1.37 2.70
C ALA A 111 12.48 2.62 3.05
N LEU A 112 11.85 3.59 3.72
CA LEU A 112 12.45 4.87 4.09
C LEU A 112 13.07 4.86 5.49
N GLY A 113 12.74 3.89 6.34
CA GLY A 113 13.08 3.91 7.76
C GLY A 113 12.36 5.03 8.54
N ALA A 114 11.16 5.42 8.08
CA ALA A 114 10.45 6.62 8.52
C ALA A 114 9.08 6.26 9.10
N GLU A 115 9.01 6.01 10.42
CA GLU A 115 7.73 5.66 11.07
C GLU A 115 6.76 6.83 11.21
N ASP A 116 7.25 8.07 11.22
CA ASP A 116 6.47 9.32 11.22
C ASP A 116 5.60 9.44 9.95
N LEU A 117 5.90 8.67 8.91
CA LEU A 117 5.07 8.55 7.73
C LEU A 117 3.67 8.02 8.05
N LEU A 118 3.52 7.20 9.10
CA LEU A 118 2.21 6.70 9.54
C LEU A 118 1.36 7.83 10.11
N ASP A 119 1.95 8.77 10.85
CA ASP A 119 1.22 9.88 11.46
C ASP A 119 0.69 10.83 10.38
N GLN A 120 1.51 11.10 9.36
CA GLN A 120 1.07 11.84 8.16
C GLN A 120 -0.08 11.11 7.45
N ALA A 121 0.07 9.80 7.28
CA ALA A 121 -0.91 8.96 6.60
C ALA A 121 -2.26 8.88 7.34
N VAL A 122 -2.24 8.96 8.68
CA VAL A 122 -3.44 9.07 9.50
C VAL A 122 -4.08 10.44 9.36
N ALA A 123 -3.28 11.50 9.35
CA ALA A 123 -3.77 12.88 9.28
C ALA A 123 -4.46 13.21 7.94
N ASP A 124 -4.01 12.62 6.83
CA ASP A 124 -4.55 12.87 5.48
C ASP A 124 -5.35 11.70 4.90
N ALA A 125 -5.65 10.67 5.72
CA ALA A 125 -6.41 9.51 5.28
C ALA A 125 -7.80 9.91 4.73
N PRO A 126 -8.17 9.46 3.52
CA PRO A 126 -9.51 9.74 3.01
C PRO A 126 -10.57 9.00 3.84
N PRO A 127 -11.74 9.59 4.12
CA PRO A 127 -12.80 8.92 4.89
C PRO A 127 -13.23 7.57 4.32
N GLU A 128 -13.14 7.38 2.99
CA GLU A 128 -13.42 6.09 2.35
C GLU A 128 -12.46 4.98 2.77
N LEU A 129 -11.20 5.29 3.08
CA LEU A 129 -10.25 4.30 3.60
C LEU A 129 -10.75 3.74 4.93
N ILE A 130 -11.14 4.63 5.85
CA ILE A 130 -11.65 4.26 7.17
C ILE A 130 -12.91 3.40 7.03
N ARG A 131 -13.87 3.82 6.21
CA ARG A 131 -15.10 3.05 5.94
C ARG A 131 -14.81 1.65 5.40
N LEU A 132 -13.81 1.51 4.53
CA LEU A 132 -13.39 0.21 4.00
C LEU A 132 -12.70 -0.65 5.06
N LEU A 133 -11.81 -0.08 5.87
CA LEU A 133 -11.14 -0.80 6.94
C LEU A 133 -12.13 -1.38 7.96
N LEU A 134 -13.20 -0.64 8.26
CA LEU A 134 -14.26 -1.09 9.17
C LEU A 134 -15.03 -2.33 8.66
N LEU A 135 -14.92 -2.68 7.38
CA LEU A 135 -15.48 -3.93 6.84
C LEU A 135 -14.63 -5.16 7.18
N PHE A 136 -13.35 -4.96 7.52
CA PHE A 136 -12.38 -6.03 7.72
C PHE A 136 -11.99 -6.18 9.19
N PRO A 137 -11.50 -7.38 9.60
CA PRO A 137 -10.97 -7.57 10.94
C PRO A 137 -9.77 -6.65 11.18
N PRO A 138 -9.54 -6.21 12.42
CA PRO A 138 -8.38 -5.42 12.76
C PRO A 138 -7.09 -6.20 12.47
N GLN A 139 -6.01 -5.49 12.13
CA GLN A 139 -4.73 -6.13 11.89
C GLN A 139 -4.23 -6.81 13.17
N PRO A 140 -3.85 -8.10 13.10
CA PRO A 140 -3.33 -8.78 14.27
C PRO A 140 -1.97 -8.19 14.64
N GLY A 141 -1.69 -8.15 15.94
CA GLY A 141 -0.36 -7.80 16.43
C GLY A 141 0.70 -8.85 16.04
N GLY A 142 1.97 -8.49 16.21
CA GLY A 142 3.05 -9.42 15.92
C GLY A 142 4.41 -8.94 16.41
N ARG A 143 5.38 -9.85 16.37
CA ARG A 143 6.74 -9.60 16.89
C ARG A 143 7.68 -8.93 15.89
N THR A 144 7.31 -8.90 14.60
CA THR A 144 8.12 -8.29 13.54
C THR A 144 7.72 -6.84 13.34
N GLN A 145 8.67 -5.95 13.03
CA GLN A 145 8.42 -4.54 12.74
C GLN A 145 7.30 -4.34 11.70
N LEU A 146 7.28 -5.15 10.64
CA LEU A 146 6.23 -5.11 9.61
C LEU A 146 4.82 -5.28 10.19
N LYS A 147 4.61 -6.32 11.01
CA LYS A 147 3.32 -6.59 11.68
C LYS A 147 2.95 -5.48 12.67
N GLN A 148 3.94 -4.95 13.39
CA GLN A 148 3.72 -3.84 14.33
C GLN A 148 3.28 -2.57 13.60
N LEU A 149 3.87 -2.24 12.45
CA LEU A 149 3.44 -1.09 11.64
C LEU A 149 2.05 -1.27 11.04
N PHE A 150 1.70 -2.47 10.56
CA PHE A 150 0.33 -2.76 10.13
C PHE A 150 -0.68 -2.55 11.27
N GLN A 151 -0.39 -3.10 12.46
CA GLN A 151 -1.24 -2.93 13.63
C GLN A 151 -1.36 -1.45 14.06
N LYS A 152 -0.23 -0.73 14.11
CA LYS A 152 -0.18 0.70 14.51
C LYS A 152 -1.01 1.57 13.58
N LEU A 153 -0.82 1.42 12.27
CA LEU A 153 -1.56 2.20 11.27
C LEU A 153 -3.05 1.88 11.30
N ASP A 154 -3.43 0.59 11.33
CA ASP A 154 -4.82 0.16 11.38
C ASP A 154 -5.55 0.70 12.63
N ALA A 155 -4.94 0.57 13.81
CA ALA A 155 -5.51 1.06 15.06
C ALA A 155 -5.70 2.58 15.04
N ALA A 156 -4.71 3.34 14.55
CA ALA A 156 -4.79 4.80 14.49
C ALA A 156 -5.89 5.28 13.53
N LEU A 157 -6.00 4.67 12.34
CA LEU A 157 -7.05 5.00 11.37
C LEU A 157 -8.46 4.69 11.91
N ARG A 158 -8.63 3.56 12.60
CA ARG A 158 -9.92 3.19 13.22
C ARG A 158 -10.30 4.13 14.36
N ALA A 159 -9.33 4.55 15.18
CA ALA A 159 -9.57 5.51 16.26
C ALA A 159 -9.92 6.92 15.76
N GLY A 160 -9.38 7.34 14.61
CA GLY A 160 -9.75 8.60 13.96
C GLY A 160 -11.15 8.59 13.35
N GLY A 161 -11.63 7.43 12.91
CA GLY A 161 -12.97 7.23 12.33
C GLY A 161 -14.11 7.10 13.33
N ALA A 162 -13.81 6.90 14.61
CA ALA A 162 -14.79 6.77 15.69
C ALA A 162 -15.21 8.12 16.30
N ARG A 163 -14.75 9.24 15.72
CA ARG A 163 -15.06 10.61 16.15
C ARG A 163 -16.07 11.27 15.22
#